data_AF-A0A399DR31-F1
#
_entry.id   AF-A0A399DR31-F1
#
_cell.length_a   1.000
_cell.length_b   1.000
_cell.length_c   1.000
_cell.angle_alpha   90.00
_cell.angle_beta   90.00
_cell.angle_gamma   90.00
#
_symmetry.space_group_name_H-M   'P 1'
#
loop_
_entity.id
_entity.type
_entity.pdbx_description
1 polymer ?
#
loop_
_entity_poly.entity_id
_entity_poly.type
_entity_poly.pdbx_seq_one_letter_code
_entity_poly.pdbx_strand_id
1 'polypeptide(L)' 'MRVGSGEAIVIGGLLENRRTESVEKVPGLGDLPLLGELFKTTSTTTAETDLVIVITPRLLTPLR' A
#
# COMPACT_ATOMS: atom_id res chain seq x y z
N MET A 1 -15.45 -26.18 -0.36
CA MET A 1 -14.60 -25.90 -1.54
C MET A 1 -13.72 -27.12 -1.79
N ARG A 2 -13.90 -27.84 -2.90
CA ARG A 2 -13.02 -28.97 -3.27
C ARG A 2 -12.00 -28.43 -4.27
N VAL A 3 -10.78 -28.23 -3.79
CA VAL A 3 -9.68 -27.73 -4.62
C VAL A 3 -9.14 -28.89 -5.46
N GLY A 4 -8.98 -28.68 -6.77
CA GLY A 4 -8.27 -29.60 -7.63
C GLY A 4 -6.79 -29.64 -7.27
N SER A 5 -6.23 -30.83 -7.14
CA SER A 5 -4.79 -31.04 -6.99
C SER A 5 -4.01 -30.27 -8.08
N GLY A 6 -3.14 -29.34 -7.69
CA GLY A 6 -2.30 -28.56 -8.61
C GLY A 6 -2.79 -27.15 -8.94
N GLU A 7 -3.96 -26.73 -8.46
CA GLU A 7 -4.48 -25.36 -8.68
C GLU A 7 -3.95 -24.38 -7.63
N ALA A 8 -3.49 -23.20 -8.08
CA ALA A 8 -3.01 -22.15 -7.19
C ALA A 8 -4.20 -21.46 -6.48
N ILE A 9 -4.17 -21.44 -5.16
CA ILE A 9 -5.20 -20.81 -4.32
C ILE A 9 -4.61 -19.56 -3.67
N VAL A 10 -5.29 -18.43 -3.82
CA VAL A 10 -5.02 -17.24 -3.01
C VAL A 10 -5.63 -17.47 -1.63
N ILE A 11 -4.79 -17.44 -0.60
CA ILE A 11 -5.23 -17.68 0.78
C ILE A 11 -5.30 -16.40 1.62
N GLY A 12 -4.73 -15.32 1.10
CA GLY A 12 -4.77 -14.02 1.77
C GLY A 12 -3.93 -12.98 1.05
N GLY A 13 -4.00 -11.76 1.55
CA GLY A 13 -3.22 -10.64 1.09
C GLY A 13 -3.32 -9.48 2.06
N LEU A 14 -2.48 -8.48 1.85
CA LEU A 14 -2.50 -7.21 2.55
C LEU A 14 -2.49 -6.10 1.50
N LEU A 15 -3.46 -5.20 1.60
CA LEU A 15 -3.47 -3.95 0.85
C LEU A 15 -3.27 -2.83 1.87
N GLU A 16 -2.09 -2.20 1.84
CA GLU A 16 -1.77 -1.06 2.71
C GLU A 16 -1.55 0.18 1.85
N ASN A 17 -2.27 1.25 2.18
CA ASN A 17 -2.06 2.58 1.62
C ASN A 17 -1.72 3.55 2.75
N ARG A 18 -0.54 4.15 2.67
CA ARG A 18 -0.04 5.13 3.63
C ARG A 18 0.16 6.46 2.94
N ARG A 19 -0.61 7.46 3.35
CA ARG A 19 -0.47 8.85 2.91
C ARG A 19 0.09 9.69 4.05
N THR A 20 1.19 10.38 3.77
CA THR A 20 1.83 11.32 4.69
C THR A 20 1.83 12.69 4.06
N GLU A 21 1.29 13.67 4.77
CA GLU A 21 1.27 15.08 4.37
C GLU A 21 2.17 15.87 5.31
N SER A 22 3.15 16.56 4.75
CA SER A 22 4.05 17.46 5.47
C SER A 22 3.84 18.88 4.93
N VAL A 23 3.56 19.81 5.82
CA VAL A 23 3.35 21.23 5.48
C VAL A 23 4.42 22.06 6.15
N GLU A 24 5.29 22.65 5.34
CA GLU A 24 6.27 23.63 5.78
C GLU A 24 5.78 25.03 5.41
N LYS A 25 5.86 25.98 6.35
CA LYS A 25 5.40 27.35 6.11
C LYS A 25 6.32 28.37 6.75
N VAL A 26 6.45 29.53 6.11
CA VAL A 26 7.14 30.68 6.71
C VAL A 26 6.27 31.26 7.84
N PRO A 27 6.75 31.37 9.09
CA PRO A 27 5.99 31.98 10.18
C PRO A 27 5.56 33.42 9.86
N GLY A 28 4.31 33.76 10.14
CA GLY A 28 3.73 35.08 9.83
C GLY A 28 3.20 35.19 8.39
N LEU A 29 4.07 35.01 7.39
CA LEU A 29 3.67 35.15 5.97
C LEU A 29 2.77 34.02 5.46
N GLY A 30 2.95 32.80 5.99
CA GLY A 30 2.12 31.64 5.64
C GLY A 30 0.66 31.73 6.12
N ASP A 31 0.35 32.66 7.02
CA ASP A 31 -1.01 32.83 7.57
C ASP A 31 -1.77 34.00 6.90
N LEU A 32 -1.17 34.65 5.90
CA LEU A 32 -1.80 35.76 5.17
C LEU A 32 -3.01 35.26 4.35
N PRO A 33 -4.16 35.95 4.42
CA PRO A 33 -5.30 35.67 3.55
C PRO A 33 -4.92 35.95 2.09
N LEU A 34 -5.43 35.12 1.16
CA LEU A 34 -5.10 35.09 -0.28
C LEU A 34 -3.65 34.73 -0.66
N LEU A 35 -2.63 35.15 0.10
CA LEU A 35 -1.23 35.00 -0.29
C LEU A 35 -0.45 33.93 0.47
N GLY A 36 -1.01 33.40 1.57
CA GLY A 36 -0.31 32.45 2.44
C GLY A 36 0.15 31.17 1.72
N GLU A 37 -0.53 30.76 0.65
CA GLU A 37 -0.17 29.56 -0.12
C GLU A 37 1.15 29.73 -0.91
N LEU A 38 1.53 30.96 -1.26
CA LEU A 38 2.81 31.25 -1.93
C LEU A 38 4.02 31.08 -0.99
N PHE A 39 3.75 31.05 0.33
CA PHE A 39 4.76 30.92 1.39
C PHE A 39 4.63 29.60 2.16
N LYS A 40 3.87 28.64 1.61
CA LYS A 40 3.74 27.27 2.08
C LYS A 40 4.30 26.30 1.05
N THR A 41 4.91 25.24 1.55
CA THR A 41 5.31 24.08 0.76
C THR A 41 4.61 22.87 1.36
N THR A 42 3.72 22.25 0.58
CA THR A 42 3.05 21.01 0.97
C THR A 42 3.69 19.85 0.21
N SER A 43 4.26 18.90 0.94
CA SER A 43 4.80 17.67 0.39
C SER A 43 3.86 16.52 0.77
N THR A 44 3.27 15.89 -0.25
CA THR A 44 2.46 14.67 -0.06
C THR A 44 3.27 13.47 -0.53
N THR A 45 3.47 12.50 0.36
CA THR A 45 4.09 11.21 0.04
C THR A 45 3.04 10.12 0.19
N THR A 46 2.83 9.35 -0.86
CA THR A 46 1.96 8.18 -0.86
C THR A 46 2.81 6.92 -1.03
N ALA A 47 2.61 5.95 -0.15
CA ALA A 47 3.21 4.62 -0.25
C ALA A 47 2.10 3.56 -0.32
N GLU A 48 2.17 2.72 -1.33
CA GLU A 48 1.25 1.61 -1.57
C GLU A 48 2.00 0.29 -1.42
N THR A 49 1.42 -0.66 -0.71
CA THR A 49 2.00 -1.99 -0.50
C THR A 49 0.94 -3.05 -0.73
N ASP A 50 1.18 -3.84 -1.77
CA ASP A 50 0.33 -4.95 -2.19
C ASP A 50 1.05 -6.27 -1.90
N LEU A 51 0.48 -7.08 -1.02
CA LEU A 51 0.96 -8.41 -0.69
C LEU A 51 -0.12 -9.43 -1.04
N VAL A 52 0.28 -10.52 -1.72
CA VAL A 52 -0.60 -11.66 -2.01
C VAL A 52 0.11 -12.95 -1.64
N ILE A 53 -0.59 -13.82 -0.92
CA ILE A 53 -0.09 -15.13 -0.52
C ILE A 53 -0.83 -16.20 -1.32
N VAL A 54 -0.06 -16.97 -2.10
CA VAL A 54 -0.57 -18.03 -2.98
C VAL A 54 0.01 -19.37 -2.57
N ILE A 55 -0.84 -20.39 -2.45
CA ILE A 55 -0.43 -21.78 -2.20
C ILE A 55 -0.82 -22.64 -3.39
N THR A 56 0.11 -23.46 -3.88
CA THR A 56 -0.17 -24.48 -4.91
C THR A 56 0.10 -25.87 -4.33
N PRO A 57 -0.94 -26.68 -4.06
CA PRO A 57 -0.75 -28.03 -3.54
C PRO A 57 -0.27 -28.98 -4.65
N ARG A 58 0.67 -29.88 -4.33
CA ARG A 58 1.07 -30.98 -5.22
C ARG A 58 0.80 -32.32 -4.55
N LEU A 59 0.16 -33.24 -5.26
CA LEU A 59 0.04 -34.62 -4.83
C LEU A 59 1.29 -35.40 -5.23
N LEU A 60 1.98 -35.99 -4.24
CA LEU A 60 3.09 -36.90 -4.47
C LEU A 60 2.61 -38.32 -4.22
N THR A 61 2.76 -39.18 -5.22
CA THR A 61 2.49 -40.62 -5.06
C THR A 61 3.79 -41.31 -4.63
N PRO A 62 3.82 -42.05 -3.50
CA PRO A 62 5.03 -42.74 -3.08
C PRO A 62 5.39 -43.86 -4.06
N LEU A 63 6.67 -43.94 -4.43
CA LEU A 63 7.23 -45.06 -5.18
C LEU A 63 7.35 -46.27 -4.25
N ARG A 64 6.81 -47.42 -4.68
CA ARG A 64 6.90 -48.70 -3.96
C ARG A 64 8.20 -49.43 -4.27
#